data_AF-A0A4Q0Y8D6-F1
#
_entry.id   AF-A0A4Q0Y8D6-F1
#
_cell.length_a   1.000
_cell.length_b   1.000
_cell.length_c   1.000
_cell.angle_alpha   90.00
_cell.angle_beta   90.00
_cell.angle_gamma   90.00
#
_symmetry.space_group_name_H-M   'P 1'
#
loop_
_entity.id
_entity.type
_entity.pdbx_description
1 polymer ?
#
loop_
_entity_poly.entity_id
_entity_poly.type
_entity_poly.pdbx_seq_one_letter_code
_entity_poly.pdbx_strand_id
1 'polypeptide(L)' 'MKSNMDDELSLDKIDDYNGKETKEKKRTVLYVVIFCLLVGALFAVIKYTNQVDDYVGTPEAPGISTTKN' A
#
# COMPACT_ATOMS: atom_id res chain seq x y z
N MET A 1 -32.63 12.50 42.43
CA MET A 1 -31.64 13.36 41.75
C MET A 1 -31.14 12.58 40.55
N LYS A 2 -31.53 12.96 39.32
CA LYS A 2 -31.00 12.30 38.11
C LYS A 2 -29.56 12.79 37.95
N SER A 3 -28.61 11.86 37.94
CA SER A 3 -27.20 12.15 37.70
C SER A 3 -27.03 12.50 36.22
N ASN A 4 -26.48 13.68 35.91
CA ASN A 4 -26.19 14.12 34.53
C ASN A 4 -24.82 13.62 34.05
N MET A 5 -24.21 12.63 34.72
CA MET A 5 -22.90 12.10 34.33
C MET A 5 -22.95 11.37 32.98
N ASP A 6 -24.13 10.91 32.55
CA ASP A 6 -24.31 10.29 31.23
C ASP A 6 -24.21 11.30 30.07
N ASP A 7 -24.29 12.62 30.35
CA ASP A 7 -24.16 13.68 29.35
C ASP A 7 -22.71 14.21 29.22
N GLU A 8 -21.78 13.78 30.09
CA GLU A 8 -20.39 14.21 29.97
C GLU A 8 -19.68 13.56 28.78
N LEU A 9 -18.86 14.34 28.09
CA LEU A 9 -18.04 13.87 26.98
C LEU A 9 -16.89 13.03 27.55
N SER A 10 -16.98 11.71 27.38
CA SER A 10 -15.99 10.75 27.86
C SER A 10 -15.15 10.20 26.69
N LEU A 11 -13.97 9.65 27.00
CA LEU A 11 -13.04 9.16 25.98
C LEU A 11 -13.67 8.06 25.09
N ASP A 12 -14.52 7.21 25.66
CA ASP A 12 -15.27 6.16 24.95
C ASP A 12 -16.38 6.70 24.02
N LYS A 13 -16.83 7.94 24.23
CA LYS A 13 -17.77 8.64 23.35
C LYS A 13 -17.08 9.39 22.22
N ILE A 14 -15.82 9.79 22.42
CA ILE A 14 -15.00 10.48 21.43
C ILE A 14 -14.39 9.48 20.45
N ASP A 15 -13.78 8.41 20.97
CA ASP A 15 -13.11 7.39 20.18
C ASP A 15 -14.02 6.19 19.93
N ASP A 16 -13.94 5.66 18.71
CA ASP A 16 -14.75 4.52 18.30
C ASP A 16 -14.11 3.17 18.67
N TYR A 17 -14.04 2.88 19.97
CA TYR A 17 -13.55 1.60 20.48
C TYR A 17 -14.51 0.42 20.22
N ASN A 18 -15.78 0.71 19.88
CA ASN A 18 -16.83 -0.29 19.67
C ASN A 18 -17.09 -0.59 18.18
N GLY A 19 -16.29 -0.01 17.27
CA GLY A 19 -16.38 -0.26 15.83
C GLY A 19 -17.68 0.25 15.18
N LYS A 20 -18.29 1.31 15.75
CA LYS A 20 -19.47 2.03 15.23
C LYS A 20 -19.17 2.89 14.00
N GLU A 21 -17.93 2.88 13.52
CA GLU A 21 -17.48 3.64 12.37
C GLU A 21 -18.32 3.37 11.14
N THR A 22 -18.59 4.45 10.41
CA THR A 22 -19.42 4.38 9.21
C THR A 22 -18.78 3.49 8.15
N LYS A 23 -19.61 2.79 7.38
CA LYS A 23 -19.16 1.94 6.26
C LYS A 23 -18.30 2.74 5.26
N GLU A 24 -18.57 4.04 5.12
CA GLU A 24 -17.81 4.96 4.29
C GLU A 24 -16.37 5.12 4.77
N LYS A 25 -16.14 5.32 6.07
CA LYS A 25 -14.79 5.44 6.64
C LYS A 25 -13.94 4.21 6.36
N LYS A 26 -14.50 3.00 6.50
CA LYS A 26 -13.79 1.75 6.17
C LYS A 26 -13.47 1.64 4.68
N ARG A 27 -14.40 2.07 3.82
CA ARG A 27 -14.18 2.09 2.36
C ARG A 27 -13.10 3.10 1.96
N THR A 28 -13.02 4.24 2.62
CA THR A 28 -11.94 5.21 2.40
C THR A 28 -10.57 4.61 2.67
N VAL A 29 -10.40 3.88 3.78
CA VAL A 29 -9.14 3.19 4.08
C VAL A 29 -8.80 2.17 2.99
N LEU A 30 -9.78 1.38 2.56
CA LEU A 30 -9.60 0.42 1.47
C LEU A 30 -9.17 1.13 0.15
N TYR A 31 -9.79 2.27 -0.17
CA TYR A 31 -9.43 3.05 -1.35
C TYR A 31 -8.00 3.59 -1.28
N VAL A 32 -7.55 4.04 -0.11
CA VAL A 32 -6.16 4.46 0.09
C VAL A 32 -5.20 3.30 -0.14
N VAL A 33 -5.49 2.12 0.41
CA VAL A 33 -4.65 0.92 0.22
C VAL A 33 -4.59 0.53 -1.26
N ILE A 34 -5.73 0.48 -1.95
CA ILE A 34 -5.79 0.18 -3.39
C ILE A 34 -5.00 1.22 -4.19
N PHE A 35 -5.13 2.51 -3.86
CA PHE A 35 -4.37 3.57 -4.51
C PHE A 35 -2.86 3.37 -4.36
N CYS A 36 -2.36 3.07 -3.15
CA CYS A 36 -0.94 2.78 -2.92
C CYS A 36 -0.45 1.58 -3.76
N LEU A 37 -1.26 0.51 -3.84
CA LEU A 37 -0.92 -0.65 -4.66
C LEU A 37 -0.85 -0.32 -6.15
N LEU A 38 -1.81 0.46 -6.66
CA LEU A 38 -1.83 0.88 -8.07
C LEU A 38 -0.61 1.76 -8.41
N VAL A 39 -0.26 2.70 -7.53
CA VAL A 39 0.94 3.54 -7.71
C VAL A 39 2.20 2.68 -7.69
N GLY A 40 2.33 1.75 -6.74
CA GLY A 40 3.46 0.81 -6.68
C GLY A 40 3.58 -0.05 -7.93
N ALA A 41 2.46 -0.60 -8.42
CA ALA A 41 2.42 -1.38 -9.65
C ALA A 41 2.81 -0.54 -10.87
N LEU A 42 2.35 0.70 -10.96
CA LEU A 42 2.73 1.62 -12.05
C LEU A 42 4.25 1.86 -12.07
N PHE A 43 4.85 2.18 -10.92
CA PHE A 43 6.31 2.35 -10.83
C PHE A 43 7.07 1.06 -11.16
N ALA A 44 6.57 -0.10 -10.73
CA ALA A 44 7.18 -1.38 -11.05
C ALA A 44 7.18 -1.66 -12.56
N VAL A 45 6.06 -1.40 -13.25
CA VAL A 45 5.95 -1.53 -14.71
C VAL A 45 6.93 -0.58 -15.41
N ILE A 46 6.97 0.69 -15.02
CA ILE A 46 7.91 1.67 -15.59
C ILE A 46 9.35 1.19 -15.40
N LYS A 47 9.71 0.70 -14.21
CA LYS A 47 11.06 0.18 -13.95
C LYS A 47 11.40 -1.04 -14.80
N TYR A 48 10.47 -2.00 -14.91
CA TYR A 48 10.64 -3.21 -15.70
C TYR A 48 10.83 -2.89 -17.19
N THR A 49 10.03 -1.98 -17.76
CA THR A 49 10.13 -1.62 -19.18
C THR A 49 11.34 -0.77 -19.51
N ASN A 50 11.93 -0.09 -18.52
CA ASN A 50 13.14 0.72 -18.69
C ASN A 50 14.43 -0.04 -18.35
N GLN A 51 14.36 -1.36 -18.13
CA GLN A 51 15.58 -2.18 -18.10
C GLN A 51 16.13 -2.27 -19.51
N VAL A 52 17.25 -1.59 -19.75
CA VAL A 52 18.09 -1.81 -20.92
C VAL A 52 18.87 -3.11 -20.68
N ASP A 53 18.88 -3.99 -21.68
CA ASP A 53 19.65 -5.23 -21.60
C ASP A 53 21.14 -4.89 -21.74
N ASP A 54 21.89 -4.99 -20.64
CA ASP A 54 23.35 -4.75 -20.59
C ASP A 54 24.15 -5.92 -21.20
N TYR A 55 23.48 -6.90 -21.82
CA TYR A 55 24.13 -8.02 -22.46
C TYR A 55 24.85 -7.61 -23.75
N VAL A 56 26.17 -7.46 -23.66
CA VAL A 56 27.07 -7.28 -24.81
C VAL A 56 27.57 -8.65 -25.25
N GLY A 57 26.76 -9.37 -26.03
CA GLY A 57 27.14 -10.66 -26.62
C GLY A 57 26.21 -11.10 -27.74
N THR A 58 26.68 -11.95 -28.63
CA THR A 58 25.83 -12.65 -29.61
C THR A 58 25.75 -14.13 -29.26
N PRO A 59 24.81 -14.90 -29.84
CA PRO A 59 24.79 -16.35 -29.68
C PRO A 59 26.11 -17.02 -30.10
N GLU A 60 26.82 -16.44 -31.08
CA GLU A 60 28.11 -16.95 -31.56
C GLU A 60 29.31 -16.46 -30.72
N ALA A 61 29.16 -15.33 -30.02
CA ALA A 61 30.17 -14.73 -29.15
C ALA A 61 29.52 -14.19 -27.87
N PRO A 62 29.20 -15.06 -26.89
CA PRO A 62 28.65 -14.60 -25.64
C PRO A 62 29.70 -13.73 -24.92
N GLY A 63 29.26 -12.62 -24.33
CA GLY A 63 30.11 -11.71 -23.58
C GLY A 63 30.64 -12.32 -22.27
N ILE A 64 30.79 -11.51 -21.21
CA ILE A 64 31.24 -12.02 -19.90
C ILE A 64 30.20 -13.02 -19.36
N SER A 65 30.62 -14.27 -19.17
CA SER A 65 29.80 -15.31 -18.52
C SER A 65 29.62 -14.98 -17.04
N THR A 66 28.40 -14.62 -16.63
CA THR A 66 28.05 -14.30 -15.24
C THR A 66 27.60 -15.53 -14.43
N THR A 67 27.76 -16.74 -14.95
CA THR A 67 27.45 -17.99 -14.23
C THR A 67 28.34 -18.12 -13.00
N LYS A 68 27.78 -17.82 -11.84
CA LYS A 68 28.39 -18.06 -10.54
C LYS A 68 28.03 -19.48 -10.11
N ASN A 69 29.04 -20.35 -9.98
CA ASN A 69 28.92 -21.67 -9.34
C ASN A 69 28.41 -21.56 -7.91
#